data_AF-A0A147BW72-F1
#
_entry.id   AF-A0A147BW72-F1
#
_cell.length_a   1.000
_cell.length_b   1.000
_cell.length_c   1.000
_cell.angle_alpha   90.00
_cell.angle_beta   90.00
_cell.angle_gamma   90.00
#
_symmetry.space_group_name_H-M   'P 1'
#
loop_
_entity.id
_entity.type
_entity.pdbx_description
1 polymer ?
#
loop_
_entity_poly.entity_id
_entity_poly.type
_entity_poly.pdbx_seq_one_letter_code
_entity_poly.pdbx_strand_id
1 'polypeptide(L)' 'TGACVHNGIRIGDGETRHNTQPCEAWTCMAADNKLMIEVCPQKSVAKGCKLAAGAVEPFPGCCPAMMCAGV' A
#
# COMPACT_ATOMS: atom_id res chain seq x y z
N THR A 1 -11.20 14.03 19.62
CA THR A 1 -10.31 13.47 18.57
C THR A 1 -10.32 11.97 18.67
N GLY A 2 -10.41 11.28 17.53
CA GLY A 2 -10.42 9.81 17.45
C GLY A 2 -9.10 9.24 16.95
N ALA A 3 -9.02 7.92 16.89
CA ALA A 3 -7.91 7.18 16.27
C ALA A 3 -8.44 5.86 15.72
N CYS A 4 -7.78 5.36 14.68
CA CYS A 4 -8.02 4.04 14.13
C CYS A 4 -7.03 3.05 14.75
N VAL A 5 -7.42 1.78 14.85
CA VAL A 5 -6.52 0.68 15.21
C VAL A 5 -6.57 -0.35 14.11
N HIS A 6 -5.42 -0.63 13.49
CA HIS A 6 -5.29 -1.62 12.44
C HIS A 6 -3.99 -2.40 12.59
N ASN A 7 -4.07 -3.72 12.51
CA ASN A 7 -2.95 -4.63 12.74
C ASN A 7 -2.18 -4.36 14.06
N GLY A 8 -2.90 -4.01 15.14
CA GLY A 8 -2.32 -3.65 16.44
C GLY A 8 -1.68 -2.25 16.51
N ILE A 9 -1.65 -1.49 15.42
CA ILE A 9 -1.07 -0.15 15.34
C ILE A 9 -2.16 0.91 15.49
N ARG A 10 -1.90 1.91 16.33
CA ARG A 10 -2.75 3.09 16.49
C ARG A 10 -2.37 4.15 15.44
N ILE A 11 -3.36 4.66 14.73
CA ILE A 11 -3.23 5.66 13.66
C ILE A 11 -4.10 6.87 14.04
N GLY A 12 -3.50 8.04 14.13
CA GLY A 12 -4.20 9.29 14.45
C GLY A 12 -5.15 9.71 13.34
N ASP A 13 -6.18 10.48 13.70
CA ASP A 13 -7.07 11.10 12.71
C ASP A 13 -6.30 11.97 11.70
N GLY A 14 -6.50 11.73 10.41
CA GLY A 14 -5.78 12.37 9.31
C GLY A 14 -4.36 11.83 9.06
N GLU A 15 -3.88 10.88 9.85
CA GLU A 15 -2.56 10.27 9.66
C GLU A 15 -2.60 9.18 8.58
N THR A 16 -1.56 9.16 7.75
CA THR A 16 -1.28 8.08 6.79
C THR A 16 -0.02 7.32 7.20
N ARG A 17 -0.13 6.00 7.36
CA ARG A 17 0.98 5.08 7.64
C ARG A 17 1.33 4.30 6.39
N HIS A 18 2.60 4.29 6.01
CA HIS A 18 3.12 3.50 4.90
C HIS A 18 3.84 2.27 5.45
N ASN A 19 3.38 1.08 5.10
CA ASN A 19 3.92 -0.17 5.62
C ASN A 19 4.67 -0.95 4.54
N THR A 20 5.70 -1.67 4.98
CA THR A 20 6.46 -2.59 4.12
C THR A 20 5.80 -3.96 4.04
N GLN A 21 5.24 -4.46 5.15
CA GLN A 21 4.53 -5.74 5.20
C GLN A 21 3.36 -5.71 6.21
N PRO A 22 2.10 -5.85 5.77
CA PRO A 22 1.67 -5.91 4.37
C PRO A 22 2.03 -4.61 3.62
N CYS A 23 2.23 -4.72 2.30
CA CYS A 23 2.62 -3.57 1.47
C CYS A 23 1.41 -2.69 1.17
N GLU A 24 1.08 -1.82 2.11
CA GLU A 24 -0.15 -1.03 2.13
C GLU A 24 0.10 0.36 2.71
N ALA A 25 -0.76 1.31 2.36
CA ALA A 25 -0.89 2.57 3.09
C ALA A 25 -2.23 2.65 3.81
N TRP A 26 -2.21 3.08 5.06
CA TRP A 26 -3.40 3.17 5.90
C TRP A 26 -3.65 4.62 6.28
N THR A 27 -4.79 5.17 5.89
CA THR A 27 -5.20 6.53 6.25
C THR A 27 -6.41 6.50 7.15
N CYS A 28 -6.29 7.05 8.36
CA CYS A 28 -7.38 7.10 9.31
C CYS A 28 -8.23 8.35 9.10
N MET A 29 -9.54 8.16 8.92
CA MET A 29 -10.56 9.22 8.89
C MET A 29 -11.48 8.98 10.08
N ALA A 30 -11.00 9.34 11.28
CA ALA A 30 -11.69 9.02 12.53
C ALA A 30 -12.98 9.82 12.69
N ALA A 31 -13.04 11.04 12.13
CA ALA A 31 -14.26 11.83 12.05
C ALA A 31 -15.40 11.10 11.31
N ASP A 32 -15.06 10.30 10.30
CA ASP A 32 -16.00 9.53 9.50
C ASP A 32 -16.13 8.06 9.94
N ASN A 33 -15.42 7.67 11.01
CA ASN A 33 -15.28 6.29 11.46
C ASN A 33 -14.84 5.33 10.34
N LYS A 34 -13.84 5.76 9.54
CA LYS A 34 -13.32 5.00 8.40
C LYS A 34 -11.81 4.87 8.45
N LEU A 35 -11.32 3.74 7.94
CA LEU A 35 -9.92 3.51 7.62
C LEU A 35 -9.82 3.20 6.13
N MET A 36 -9.05 4.00 5.40
CA MET A 36 -8.74 3.72 4.00
C MET A 36 -7.45 2.91 3.94
N ILE A 37 -7.51 1.76 3.28
CA ILE A 37 -6.36 0.89 3.02
C ILE A 37 -6.08 0.93 1.52
N GLU A 38 -4.95 1.52 1.15
CA GLU A 38 -4.44 1.48 -0.21
C GLU A 38 -3.51 0.28 -0.37
N VAL A 39 -3.77 -0.53 -1.39
CA VAL A 39 -3.00 -1.74 -1.70
C VAL A 39 -2.29 -1.56 -3.03
N CYS A 40 -1.28 -2.39 -3.30
CA CYS A 40 -0.59 -2.35 -4.59
C CYS A 40 -1.56 -2.60 -5.76
N PRO A 41 -1.40 -1.87 -6.88
CA PRO A 41 -2.26 -2.04 -8.04
C PRO A 41 -2.18 -3.47 -8.56
N GLN A 42 -3.34 -4.09 -8.77
CA GLN A 42 -3.42 -5.38 -9.45
C GLN A 42 -3.03 -5.20 -10.92
N LYS A 43 -1.82 -5.64 -11.28
CA LYS A 43 -1.33 -5.60 -12.66
C LYS A 43 -1.55 -6.96 -13.30
N SER A 44 -2.38 -7.04 -14.34
CA SER A 44 -2.39 -8.19 -15.25
C SER A 44 -1.08 -8.20 -16.03
N VAL A 45 -0.40 -9.35 -16.08
CA VAL A 45 0.88 -9.46 -16.79
C VAL A 45 0.60 -9.41 -18.29
N ALA A 46 0.95 -8.30 -18.94
CA ALA A 46 0.91 -8.19 -20.39
C ALA A 46 1.91 -9.17 -21.04
N LYS A 47 1.58 -9.66 -22.24
CA LYS A 47 2.42 -10.63 -22.98
C LYS A 47 3.81 -10.01 -23.23
N GLY A 48 4.87 -10.70 -22.76
CA GLY A 48 6.25 -10.22 -22.86
C GLY A 48 6.75 -9.39 -21.68
N CYS A 49 5.90 -9.13 -20.68
CA CYS A 49 6.29 -8.46 -19.44
C CYS A 49 6.42 -9.46 -18.28
N LYS A 50 7.20 -9.09 -17.27
CA LYS A 50 7.32 -9.83 -16.00
C LYS A 50 6.99 -8.89 -14.84
N LEU A 51 6.43 -9.45 -13.77
CA LEU A 51 6.33 -8.74 -12.49
C LEU A 51 7.64 -8.93 -11.74
N ALA A 52 8.38 -7.84 -11.55
CA ALA A 52 9.47 -7.81 -10.59
C ALA A 52 8.88 -7.65 -9.19
N ALA A 53 9.43 -8.40 -8.23
CA ALA A 53 9.09 -8.22 -6.82
C ALA A 53 9.37 -6.77 -6.38
N GLY A 54 8.58 -6.26 -5.44
CA GLY A 54 8.83 -4.95 -4.84
C GLY A 54 10.12 -4.93 -4.01
N ALA A 55 10.63 -3.73 -3.75
CA ALA A 55 11.80 -3.54 -2.90
C ALA A 55 11.42 -3.73 -1.41
N VAL A 56 12.43 -3.87 -0.54
CA VAL A 56 12.23 -3.83 0.92
C VAL A 56 12.08 -2.36 1.37
N GLU A 57 11.01 -1.72 0.91
CA GLU A 57 10.72 -0.30 1.12
C GLU A 57 9.25 -0.13 1.55
N PRO A 58 8.87 0.90 2.30
CA PRO A 58 7.45 1.17 2.61
C PRO A 58 6.62 1.40 1.35
N PHE A 59 5.30 1.17 1.43
CA PHE A 59 4.37 1.50 0.33
C PHE A 59 4.61 2.94 -0.18
N PRO A 60 4.65 3.18 -1.51
CA PRO A 60 4.43 2.24 -2.61
C PRO A 60 5.70 1.49 -3.08
N GLY A 61 6.85 1.65 -2.42
CA GLY A 61 8.13 1.05 -2.83
C GLY A 61 8.17 -0.49 -2.77
N CYS A 62 7.44 -1.09 -1.84
CA CYS A 62 7.25 -2.55 -1.79
C CYS A 62 6.28 -3.10 -2.84
N CYS A 63 5.67 -2.25 -3.69
CA CYS A 63 4.78 -2.74 -4.72
C CYS A 63 5.53 -3.35 -5.91
N PRO A 64 4.98 -4.43 -6.52
CA PRO A 64 5.60 -5.05 -7.67
C PRO A 64 5.54 -4.13 -8.90
N ALA A 65 6.67 -4.06 -9.62
CA ALA A 65 6.80 -3.31 -10.85
C ALA A 65 6.65 -4.22 -12.06
N MET A 66 5.98 -3.72 -13.12
CA MET A 66 5.93 -4.44 -14.38
C MET A 66 7.16 -4.05 -15.20
N MET A 67 7.98 -5.03 -15.54
CA MET A 67 9.13 -4.87 -16.40
C MET A 67 8.81 -5.54 -17.74
N CYS A 68 8.60 -4.74 -18.77
CA CYS A 68 8.50 -5.21 -20.14
C CYS A 68 9.88 -5.11 -20.76
N ALA A 69 10.40 -6.20 -21.34
CA ALA A 69 11.58 -6.09 -22.17
C ALA A 69 11.23 -5.12 -23.30
N GLY A 70 11.99 -4.03 -23.42
CA GLY A 70 11.77 -3.04 -24.47
C GLY A 70 11.70 -3.72 -25.82
N VAL A 71 10.68 -3.36 -26.60
CA VAL A 71 10.66 -3.61 -28.05
C VAL A 71 11.85 -2.93 -28.71
#